data_AF-A0A955GMD5-F1
#
_entry.id   AF-A0A955GMD5-F1
#
_cell.length_a   1.000
_cell.length_b   1.000
_cell.length_c   1.000
_cell.angle_alpha   90.00
_cell.angle_beta   90.00
_cell.angle_gamma   90.00
#
_symmetry.space_group_name_H-M   'P 1'
#
loop_
_entity.id
_entity.type
_entity.pdbx_description
1 polymer ?
#
loop_
_entity_poly.entity_id
_entity_poly.type
_entity_poly.pdbx_seq_one_letter_code
_entity_poly.pdbx_strand_id
1 'polypeptide(L)'
;MWAQERAPKMLKKSNQKGFSIIEVLIVLAIAGLIMLIVFLAVPALQRNSRNSQRKSDVTAAIGSLQEAISNNNGKLPSSVSAGIGNGKYAVFDTGDFTGSLSNTTAVATVNSTDAGVVITNFSKCGAVPAAGTAAMPTDGAGATKRSITAVYRVETAGNFQVQCLDM
;
A
#
# COMPACT_ATOMS: atom_id res chain seq x y z
N MET A 1 -40.84 -78.51 -35.67
CA MET A 1 -39.74 -77.61 -36.08
C MET A 1 -39.71 -76.46 -35.09
N TRP A 2 -38.61 -76.35 -34.36
CA TRP A 2 -38.41 -75.52 -33.17
C TRP A 2 -38.19 -74.05 -33.56
N ALA A 3 -38.58 -73.07 -32.73
CA ALA A 3 -37.63 -72.04 -32.24
C ALA A 3 -38.28 -70.90 -31.42
N GLN A 4 -37.85 -70.86 -30.15
CA GLN A 4 -37.39 -69.70 -29.38
C GLN A 4 -38.36 -68.55 -29.06
N GLU A 5 -38.98 -68.67 -27.89
CA GLU A 5 -39.28 -67.53 -27.01
C GLU A 5 -38.00 -66.75 -26.69
N ARG A 6 -37.91 -65.50 -27.15
CA ARG A 6 -36.81 -64.60 -26.80
C ARG A 6 -37.10 -64.02 -25.42
N ALA A 7 -36.39 -64.48 -24.40
CA ALA A 7 -36.41 -63.86 -23.08
C ALA A 7 -35.98 -62.37 -23.17
N PRO A 8 -36.73 -61.43 -22.56
CA PRO A 8 -36.37 -60.02 -22.60
C PRO A 8 -35.08 -59.78 -21.80
N LYS A 9 -34.08 -59.15 -22.43
CA LYS A 9 -32.87 -58.69 -21.76
C LYS A 9 -33.26 -57.65 -20.70
N MET A 10 -33.10 -58.00 -19.43
CA MET A 10 -33.24 -57.05 -18.33
C MET A 10 -32.11 -56.02 -18.39
N LEU A 11 -32.39 -54.83 -18.91
CA LEU A 11 -31.52 -53.67 -18.80
C LEU A 11 -31.39 -53.30 -17.32
N LYS A 12 -30.22 -53.59 -16.72
CA LYS A 12 -29.88 -53.15 -15.36
C LYS A 12 -29.96 -51.62 -15.31
N LYS A 13 -31.00 -51.09 -14.67
CA LYS A 13 -31.13 -49.65 -14.40
C LYS A 13 -30.04 -49.28 -13.40
N SER A 14 -28.96 -48.66 -13.87
CA SER A 14 -27.99 -48.05 -12.98
C SER A 14 -28.72 -46.96 -12.18
N ASN A 15 -28.71 -47.08 -10.86
CA ASN A 15 -29.19 -46.01 -9.98
C ASN A 15 -28.23 -44.83 -10.13
N GLN A 16 -28.47 -43.99 -11.14
CA GLN A 16 -27.87 -42.67 -11.23
C GLN A 16 -28.41 -41.88 -10.04
N LYS A 17 -27.61 -41.84 -8.96
CA LYS A 17 -27.83 -40.94 -7.85
C LYS A 17 -27.73 -39.52 -8.40
N GLY A 18 -28.89 -38.94 -8.75
CA GLY A 18 -28.98 -37.55 -9.18
C GLY A 18 -28.49 -36.65 -8.06
N PHE A 19 -27.67 -35.67 -8.42
CA PHE A 19 -27.20 -34.61 -7.53
C PHE A 19 -28.43 -33.88 -6.96
N SER A 20 -28.57 -33.84 -5.64
CA SER A 20 -29.80 -33.31 -5.05
C SER A 20 -29.85 -31.78 -5.21
N ILE A 21 -31.03 -31.21 -5.51
CA ILE A 21 -31.21 -29.75 -5.55
C ILE A 21 -30.80 -29.12 -4.21
N ILE A 22 -31.10 -29.78 -3.09
CA ILE A 22 -30.69 -29.28 -1.77
C ILE A 22 -29.16 -29.29 -1.60
N GLU A 23 -28.47 -30.23 -2.23
CA GLU A 23 -27.01 -30.33 -2.19
C GLU A 23 -26.38 -29.17 -2.96
N VAL A 24 -26.90 -28.84 -4.14
CA VAL A 24 -26.46 -27.65 -4.89
C VAL A 24 -26.75 -26.35 -4.13
N LEU A 25 -27.92 -26.24 -3.48
CA LEU A 25 -28.31 -25.03 -2.76
C LEU A 25 -27.37 -24.71 -1.59
N ILE A 26 -26.97 -25.72 -0.83
CA ILE A 26 -26.02 -25.53 0.28
C ILE A 26 -24.65 -25.10 -0.24
N VAL A 27 -24.18 -25.69 -1.36
CA VAL A 27 -22.90 -25.35 -1.96
C VAL A 27 -22.90 -23.90 -2.44
N LEU A 28 -23.96 -23.45 -3.12
CA LEU A 28 -24.09 -22.07 -3.58
C LEU A 28 -24.19 -21.08 -2.42
N ALA A 29 -24.86 -21.45 -1.33
CA ALA A 29 -24.95 -20.62 -0.14
C ALA A 29 -23.56 -20.40 0.50
N ILE A 30 -22.77 -21.46 0.67
CA ILE A 30 -21.41 -21.36 1.23
C ILE A 30 -20.48 -20.63 0.26
N ALA A 31 -20.56 -20.91 -1.04
CA ALA A 31 -19.76 -20.22 -2.06
C ALA A 31 -20.07 -18.72 -2.10
N GLY A 32 -21.33 -18.32 -2.00
CA GLY A 32 -21.75 -16.92 -1.91
C GLY A 32 -21.21 -16.22 -0.66
N LEU A 33 -21.23 -16.89 0.49
CA LEU A 33 -20.66 -16.36 1.74
C LEU A 33 -19.15 -16.13 1.62
N ILE A 34 -18.41 -17.09 1.05
CA ILE A 34 -16.96 -16.97 0.85
C ILE A 34 -16.65 -15.81 -0.11
N MET A 35 -17.37 -15.71 -1.22
CA MET A 35 -17.18 -14.62 -2.19
C MET A 35 -17.38 -13.22 -1.58
N LEU A 36 -18.34 -13.07 -0.67
CA LEU A 36 -18.55 -11.81 0.05
C LEU A 36 -17.32 -11.39 0.86
N ILE A 37 -16.73 -12.32 1.62
CA ILE A 37 -15.53 -12.04 2.42
C ILE A 37 -14.34 -11.72 1.52
N VAL A 38 -14.15 -12.47 0.44
CA VAL A 38 -13.03 -12.28 -0.51
C VAL A 38 -13.08 -10.90 -1.14
N PHE A 39 -14.24 -10.42 -1.57
CA PHE A 39 -14.36 -9.09 -2.18
C PHE A 39 -14.08 -7.95 -1.21
N LEU A 40 -14.30 -8.13 0.08
CA LEU A 40 -13.93 -7.14 1.09
C LEU A 40 -12.44 -7.22 1.45
N ALA A 41 -11.89 -8.44 1.54
CA ALA A 41 -10.53 -8.69 2.02
C ALA A 41 -9.44 -8.40 0.99
N VAL A 42 -9.62 -8.82 -0.28
CA VAL A 42 -8.62 -8.64 -1.35
C VAL A 42 -8.22 -7.18 -1.57
N PRO A 43 -9.14 -6.21 -1.74
CA PRO A 43 -8.74 -4.82 -1.92
C PRO A 43 -8.02 -4.29 -0.68
N ALA A 44 -8.44 -4.66 0.54
CA ALA A 44 -7.76 -4.25 1.77
C ALA A 44 -6.32 -4.77 1.84
N LEU A 45 -6.08 -6.03 1.46
CA LEU A 45 -4.74 -6.62 1.44
C LEU A 45 -3.83 -5.95 0.40
N GLN A 46 -4.35 -5.65 -0.79
CA GLN A 46 -3.59 -4.94 -1.82
C GLN A 46 -3.16 -3.54 -1.36
N ARG A 47 -4.04 -2.80 -0.66
CA ARG A 47 -3.68 -1.51 -0.05
C ARG A 47 -2.56 -1.66 0.98
N ASN A 48 -2.67 -2.67 1.87
CA ASN A 48 -1.66 -2.91 2.89
C ASN A 48 -0.29 -3.25 2.28
N SER A 49 -0.26 -4.08 1.24
CA SER A 49 0.99 -4.41 0.54
C SER A 49 1.65 -3.18 -0.08
N ARG A 50 0.88 -2.34 -0.80
CA ARG A 50 1.39 -1.08 -1.36
C ARG A 50 1.87 -0.10 -0.30
N ASN A 51 1.12 0.03 0.80
CA ASN A 51 1.53 0.88 1.92
C ASN A 51 2.85 0.40 2.54
N SER A 52 3.04 -0.91 2.72
CA SER A 52 4.30 -1.46 3.24
C SER A 52 5.47 -1.22 2.29
N GLN A 53 5.27 -1.38 0.98
CA GLN A 53 6.28 -1.06 -0.03
C GLN A 53 6.68 0.42 0.04
N ARG A 54 5.71 1.34 0.10
CA ARG A 54 5.99 2.78 0.26
C ARG A 54 6.80 3.11 1.49
N LYS A 55 6.45 2.52 2.64
CA LYS A 55 7.19 2.72 3.89
C LYS A 55 8.65 2.26 3.75
N SER A 56 8.87 1.12 3.10
CA SER A 56 10.21 0.59 2.84
C SER A 56 11.00 1.51 1.91
N ASP A 57 10.40 1.95 0.79
CA ASP A 57 11.08 2.78 -0.21
C ASP A 57 11.47 4.15 0.37
N VAL A 58 10.57 4.77 1.15
CA VAL A 58 10.85 6.04 1.83
C VAL A 58 11.95 5.87 2.88
N THR A 59 11.92 4.78 3.66
CA THR A 59 12.96 4.51 4.67
C THR A 59 14.34 4.34 4.01
N ALA A 60 14.41 3.62 2.89
CA ALA A 60 15.65 3.45 2.14
C ALA A 60 16.17 4.78 1.58
N ALA A 61 15.28 5.61 1.03
CA ALA A 61 15.64 6.92 0.49
C ALA A 61 16.20 7.86 1.58
N ILE A 62 15.51 7.99 2.72
CA ILE A 62 15.99 8.80 3.85
C ILE A 62 17.32 8.27 4.37
N GLY A 63 17.50 6.94 4.46
CA GLY A 63 18.77 6.34 4.89
C GLY A 63 19.95 6.76 4.02
N SER A 64 19.78 6.77 2.69
CA SER A 64 20.82 7.25 1.76
C SER A 64 21.10 8.76 1.90
N LEU A 65 20.06 9.56 2.12
CA LEU A 65 20.20 11.01 2.33
C LEU A 65 20.83 11.33 3.68
N GLN A 66 20.62 10.50 4.69
CA GLN A 66 21.21 10.69 6.01
C GLN A 66 22.74 10.62 5.93
N GLU A 67 23.27 9.69 5.15
CA GLU A 67 24.69 9.62 4.85
C GLU A 67 25.16 10.88 4.09
N ALA A 68 24.40 11.31 3.07
CA ALA A 68 24.72 12.51 2.30
C ALA A 68 24.77 13.78 3.19
N ILE A 69 23.77 13.98 4.05
CA ILE A 69 23.69 15.12 4.97
C ILE A 69 24.80 15.06 6.01
N SER A 70 25.16 13.87 6.51
CA SER A 70 26.25 13.68 7.47
C SER A 70 27.59 14.13 6.86
N ASN A 71 27.82 13.85 5.57
CA ASN A 71 29.03 14.20 4.84
C ASN A 71 29.03 15.65 4.27
N ASN A 72 27.86 16.28 4.13
CA ASN A 72 27.70 17.60 3.50
C ASN A 72 27.25 18.71 4.49
N ASN A 73 27.76 18.68 5.72
CA ASN A 73 27.48 19.70 6.75
C ASN A 73 26.00 19.95 7.01
N GLY A 74 25.19 18.90 6.94
CA GLY A 74 23.76 18.99 7.19
C GLY A 74 22.93 19.41 5.98
N LYS A 75 23.52 19.58 4.79
CA LYS A 75 22.80 20.04 3.60
C LYS A 75 22.29 18.86 2.77
N LEU A 76 21.02 18.95 2.37
CA LEU A 76 20.48 18.10 1.32
C LEU A 76 21.14 18.42 -0.03
N PRO A 77 21.36 17.41 -0.90
CA PRO A 77 21.85 17.63 -2.26
C PRO A 77 20.86 18.50 -3.06
N SER A 78 21.39 19.37 -3.94
CA SER A 78 20.59 20.34 -4.72
C SER A 78 19.77 19.70 -5.86
N SER A 79 20.03 18.44 -6.18
CA SER A 79 19.28 17.68 -7.16
C SER A 79 18.73 16.39 -6.54
N VAL A 80 17.46 16.12 -6.83
CA VAL A 80 16.70 14.92 -6.41
C VAL A 80 17.35 13.62 -6.92
N SER A 81 18.25 13.72 -7.92
CA SER A 81 19.04 12.61 -8.46
C SER A 81 20.03 11.96 -7.48
N ALA A 82 20.33 12.58 -6.34
CA ALA A 82 21.37 12.13 -5.41
C ALA A 82 20.90 11.13 -4.33
N GLY A 83 19.83 10.35 -4.58
CA GLY A 83 19.37 9.30 -3.66
C GLY A 83 17.85 9.13 -3.58
N ILE A 84 17.09 10.10 -4.09
CA ILE A 84 15.64 10.00 -4.31
C ILE A 84 15.34 10.00 -5.80
N GLY A 85 16.07 9.23 -6.60
CA GLY A 85 16.01 9.34 -8.07
C GLY A 85 14.59 9.26 -8.64
N ASN A 86 14.46 9.22 -9.97
CA ASN A 86 13.20 8.86 -10.65
C ASN A 86 12.74 7.41 -10.33
N GLY A 87 13.03 6.88 -9.15
CA GLY A 87 12.39 5.74 -8.56
C GLY A 87 10.90 6.02 -8.47
N LYS A 88 10.12 5.11 -9.04
CA LYS A 88 8.69 5.11 -8.90
C LYS A 88 8.37 4.70 -7.46
N TYR A 89 8.40 5.66 -6.54
CA TYR A 89 7.77 5.48 -5.22
C TYR A 89 6.29 5.30 -5.53
N ALA A 90 5.82 4.05 -5.58
CA ALA A 90 4.61 3.64 -6.29
C ALA A 90 3.39 4.53 -5.95
N VAL A 91 3.02 5.43 -6.87
CA VAL A 91 1.84 6.30 -6.79
C VAL A 91 0.84 5.91 -7.87
N PHE A 92 -0.43 6.19 -7.58
CA PHE A 92 -1.65 5.80 -8.33
C PHE A 92 -1.78 6.40 -9.72
N ASP A 93 -0.84 7.21 -10.15
CA ASP A 93 -0.94 7.96 -11.39
C ASP A 93 0.34 7.75 -12.19
N THR A 94 0.16 7.63 -13.50
CA THR A 94 1.20 7.49 -14.52
C THR A 94 2.07 8.75 -14.66
N GLY A 95 1.83 9.79 -13.86
CA GLY A 95 2.64 11.01 -13.79
C GLY A 95 3.96 10.80 -13.05
N ASP A 96 5.02 11.39 -13.58
CA ASP A 96 6.34 11.38 -12.98
C ASP A 96 6.32 11.96 -11.56
N PHE A 97 7.00 11.27 -10.64
CA PHE A 97 7.10 11.64 -9.25
C PHE A 97 7.95 12.93 -9.08
N THR A 98 7.41 13.93 -8.38
CA THR A 98 8.19 15.08 -7.90
C THR A 98 8.54 14.89 -6.43
N GLY A 99 9.67 14.23 -6.16
CA GLY A 99 10.30 14.29 -4.85
C GLY A 99 10.77 15.73 -4.61
N SER A 100 10.39 16.33 -3.50
CA SER A 100 10.86 17.68 -3.15
C SER A 100 11.89 17.60 -2.04
N LEU A 101 13.07 18.13 -2.30
CA LEU A 101 14.11 18.37 -1.30
C LEU A 101 14.02 19.82 -0.86
N SER A 102 13.86 20.07 0.43
CA SER A 102 13.86 21.44 0.97
C SER A 102 14.92 21.60 2.04
N ASN A 103 15.92 22.42 1.72
CA ASN A 103 16.97 22.84 2.65
C ASN A 103 16.51 24.08 3.43
N THR A 104 15.64 23.88 4.42
CA THR A 104 15.03 25.00 5.18
C THR A 104 15.31 24.86 6.66
N THR A 105 15.74 25.94 7.29
CA THR A 105 15.93 26.03 8.75
C THR A 105 14.66 26.44 9.50
N ALA A 106 13.59 26.78 8.77
CA ALA A 106 12.27 27.10 9.31
C ALA A 106 11.27 26.04 8.85
N VAL A 107 10.25 25.76 9.67
CA VAL A 107 9.21 24.78 9.34
C VAL A 107 8.60 25.08 7.98
N ALA A 108 8.89 24.21 7.02
CA ALA A 108 8.02 24.07 5.89
C ALA A 108 6.74 23.43 6.43
N THR A 109 5.65 24.18 6.42
CA THR A 109 4.31 23.59 6.46
C THR A 109 4.17 22.75 5.20
N VAL A 110 4.62 21.50 5.25
CA VAL A 110 4.53 20.59 4.12
C VAL A 110 3.08 20.14 4.04
N ASN A 111 2.29 20.92 3.30
CA ASN A 111 1.00 20.47 2.81
C ASN A 111 1.28 19.38 1.80
N SER A 112 1.24 18.13 2.26
CA SER A 112 1.35 16.95 1.41
C SER A 112 0.06 16.78 0.59
N THR A 113 -0.53 17.84 0.03
CA THR A 113 -1.75 17.79 -0.79
C THR A 113 -1.56 16.98 -2.07
N ASP A 114 -0.33 16.90 -2.55
CA ASP A 114 0.07 16.17 -3.75
C ASP A 114 0.63 14.79 -3.42
N ALA A 115 0.56 13.89 -4.39
CA ALA A 115 0.84 12.46 -4.25
C ALA A 115 2.34 12.10 -4.04
N GLY A 116 3.17 13.05 -3.62
CA GLY A 116 4.62 12.91 -3.52
C GLY A 116 5.16 12.67 -2.11
N VAL A 117 6.48 12.49 -2.04
CA VAL A 117 7.26 12.47 -0.79
C VAL A 117 8.02 13.79 -0.72
N VAL A 118 7.92 14.47 0.41
CA VAL A 118 8.68 15.71 0.67
C VAL A 118 9.68 15.42 1.77
N ILE A 119 10.93 15.77 1.52
CA ILE A 119 12.03 15.56 2.45
C ILE A 119 12.63 16.91 2.84
N THR A 120 12.67 17.14 4.14
CA THR A 120 13.24 18.34 4.76
C THR A 120 14.34 17.95 5.72
N ASN A 121 15.39 18.75 5.79
CA ASN A 121 16.38 18.67 6.86
C ASN A 121 16.10 19.73 7.94
N PHE A 122 16.82 19.65 9.06
CA PHE A 122 16.62 20.51 10.24
C PHE A 122 15.25 20.38 10.92
N SER A 123 14.57 19.26 10.71
CA SER A 123 13.26 19.00 11.29
C SER A 123 13.17 17.62 11.93
N LYS A 124 12.14 17.43 12.76
CA LYS A 124 11.68 16.14 13.26
C LYS A 124 10.18 16.02 13.10
N CYS A 125 9.67 14.80 13.16
CA CYS A 125 8.24 14.55 13.10
C CYS A 125 7.53 15.18 14.31
N GLY A 126 6.60 16.10 14.05
CA GLY A 126 5.69 16.63 15.05
C GLY A 126 4.52 15.69 15.35
N ALA A 127 3.62 16.13 16.22
CA ALA A 127 2.35 15.44 16.43
C ALA A 127 1.58 15.35 15.10
N VAL A 128 1.15 14.14 14.72
CA VAL A 128 0.29 13.92 13.56
C VAL A 128 -1.14 14.25 13.98
N PRO A 129 -1.79 15.31 13.48
CA PRO A 129 -3.20 15.55 13.79
C PRO A 129 -4.07 14.43 13.21
N ALA A 130 -5.12 14.05 13.94
CA ALA A 130 -5.98 12.89 13.65
C ALA A 130 -6.75 12.95 12.30
N ALA A 131 -6.66 14.06 11.56
CA ALA A 131 -7.51 14.39 10.41
C ALA A 131 -6.77 14.42 9.05
N GLY A 132 -5.68 13.66 8.86
CA GLY A 132 -5.02 13.58 7.55
C GLY A 132 -4.34 14.88 7.08
N THR A 133 -4.35 15.93 7.90
CA THR A 133 -3.42 17.04 7.82
C THR A 133 -2.05 16.56 8.29
N ALA A 134 -0.99 16.97 7.60
CA ALA A 134 0.34 16.41 7.82
C ALA A 134 0.78 16.49 9.30
N ALA A 135 1.54 15.49 9.75
CA ALA A 135 2.56 15.78 10.75
C ALA A 135 3.45 16.82 10.12
N MET A 136 3.26 18.07 10.51
CA MET A 136 4.18 19.11 10.10
C MET A 136 5.52 18.77 10.77
N PRO A 137 6.64 18.87 10.03
CA PRO A 137 7.91 19.02 10.73
C PRO A 137 7.72 20.15 11.75
N THR A 138 8.13 19.93 13.00
CA THR A 138 8.12 20.99 14.01
C THR A 138 9.52 21.59 14.07
N ASP A 139 9.61 22.92 14.08
CA ASP A 139 10.84 23.66 14.32
C ASP A 139 11.04 23.72 15.82
N GLY A 140 11.95 22.89 16.30
CA GLY A 140 12.31 22.86 17.71
C GLY A 140 11.30 22.05 18.54
N ALA A 141 11.74 21.14 19.39
CA ALA A 141 13.00 21.05 20.09
C ALA A 141 13.80 19.79 19.70
N GLY A 142 15.11 19.91 19.55
CA GLY A 142 16.02 18.76 19.39
C GLY A 142 16.27 18.29 17.95
N ALA A 143 15.80 19.01 16.93
CA ALA A 143 16.28 18.84 15.56
C ALA A 143 17.71 19.40 15.43
N THR A 144 18.57 18.69 14.72
CA THR A 144 19.97 19.05 14.47
C THR A 144 20.20 19.29 12.99
N LYS A 145 21.40 19.75 12.61
CA LYS A 145 21.78 19.88 11.20
C LYS A 145 21.73 18.55 10.43
N ARG A 146 21.76 17.42 11.15
CA ARG A 146 21.73 16.07 10.60
C ARG A 146 20.37 15.40 10.76
N SER A 147 19.37 16.12 11.24
CA SER A 147 18.01 15.60 11.33
C SER A 147 17.34 15.74 9.98
N ILE A 148 16.76 14.65 9.52
CA ILE A 148 16.03 14.57 8.27
C ILE A 148 14.62 14.05 8.55
N THR A 149 13.66 14.54 7.78
CA THR A 149 12.26 14.14 7.90
C THR A 149 11.68 13.94 6.52
N ALA A 150 10.95 12.86 6.31
CA ALA A 150 10.10 12.69 5.14
C ALA A 150 8.63 12.65 5.52
N VAL A 151 7.83 13.36 4.74
CA VAL A 151 6.37 13.37 4.82
C VAL A 151 5.82 12.74 3.55
N TYR A 152 4.97 11.72 3.70
CA TYR A 152 4.37 10.96 2.60
C TYR A 152 2.97 10.47 2.97
N ARG A 153 2.25 9.87 2.02
CA ARG A 153 0.88 9.38 2.22
C ARG A 153 0.77 7.87 2.13
N VAL A 154 -0.10 7.31 2.95
CA VAL A 154 -0.53 5.90 2.90
C VAL A 154 -2.03 5.82 2.70
N GLU A 155 -2.49 4.75 2.04
CA GLU A 155 -3.90 4.48 1.79
C GLU A 155 -4.62 4.04 3.06
N THR A 156 -5.83 4.55 3.26
CA THR A 156 -6.80 4.03 4.22
C THR A 156 -8.09 3.64 3.51
N ALA A 157 -9.08 3.11 4.23
CA ALA A 157 -10.40 2.82 3.66
C ALA A 157 -11.09 4.12 3.18
N GLY A 158 -10.93 4.43 1.88
CA GLY A 158 -11.61 5.54 1.21
C GLY A 158 -10.94 6.92 1.34
N ASN A 159 -9.76 7.02 1.95
CA ASN A 159 -9.00 8.27 2.07
C ASN A 159 -7.49 7.99 2.18
N PHE A 160 -6.69 9.03 2.38
CA PHE A 160 -5.27 8.96 2.65
C PHE A 160 -4.96 9.43 4.06
N GLN A 161 -3.95 8.82 4.66
CA GLN A 161 -3.35 9.29 5.90
C GLN A 161 -1.93 9.75 5.64
N VAL A 162 -1.57 10.91 6.17
CA VAL A 162 -0.19 11.39 6.11
C VAL A 162 0.62 10.63 7.15
N GLN A 163 1.83 10.25 6.77
CA GLN A 163 2.83 9.64 7.62
C GLN A 163 4.06 10.53 7.61
N CYS A 164 4.72 10.60 8.76
CA CYS A 164 5.99 11.27 8.92
C CYS A 164 7.00 10.23 9.41
N LEU A 165 8.21 10.27 8.84
CA LEU A 165 9.34 9.47 9.26
C LEU A 165 10.54 10.40 9.45
N ASP A 166 11.20 10.34 10.60
CA ASP A 166 12.40 11.09 10.93
C ASP A 166 13.58 10.16 11.27
N MET A 167 14.81 10.67 11.04
CA MET A 167 16.09 10.04 11.38
C MET A 167 17.05 11.03 12.05
#